data_AF-A0A832UJP1-F1
#
_entry.id   AF-A0A832UJP1-F1
#
_cell.length_a   1.000
_cell.length_b   1.000
_cell.length_c   1.000
_cell.angle_alpha   90.00
_cell.angle_beta   90.00
_cell.angle_gamma   90.00
#
_symmetry.space_group_name_H-M   'P 1'
#
loop_
_entity.id
_entity.type
_entity.pdbx_description
1 polymer ?
#
loop_
_entity_poly.entity_id
_entity_poly.type
_entity_poly.pdbx_seq_one_letter_code
_entity_poly.pdbx_strand_id
1 'polypeptide(L)' 'LGQNNTEKCIQEGKAQMVVVAGNCPAAFKTKLAGFENLFIHTFEGSSVALGKACGKPFMVSTLAIVTPGESDILSIKRA' A
#
# COMPACT_ATOMS: atom_id res chain seq x y z
N LEU A 1 3.29 -7.19 3.39
CA LEU A 1 3.32 -5.88 4.08
C LEU A 1 4.76 -5.40 4.12
N GLY A 2 5.00 -4.09 4.02
CA GLY A 2 6.33 -3.49 3.92
C GLY A 2 6.79 -3.28 2.48
N GLN A 3 7.81 -2.44 2.30
CA GLN A 3 8.29 -1.97 1.00
C GLN A 3 8.75 -3.11 0.09
N ASN A 4 9.66 -3.96 0.58
CA ASN A 4 10.24 -5.06 -0.21
C ASN A 4 9.18 -6.03 -0.74
N ASN A 5 8.27 -6.49 0.11
CA ASN A 5 7.20 -7.40 -0.31
C ASN A 5 6.19 -6.72 -1.23
N THR A 6 5.89 -5.44 -0.99
CA THR A 6 4.98 -4.67 -1.84
C THR A 6 5.56 -4.52 -3.23
N GLU A 7 6.84 -4.16 -3.34
CA GLU A 7 7.55 -4.07 -4.61
C GLU A 7 7.55 -5.41 -5.36
N LYS A 8 7.86 -6.51 -4.66
CA LYS A 8 7.80 -7.85 -5.25
C LYS A 8 6.39 -8.19 -5.79
N CYS A 9 5.34 -7.86 -5.03
CA CYS A 9 3.95 -8.11 -5.49
C CYS A 9 3.57 -7.27 -6.72
N ILE A 10 4.08 -6.04 -6.82
CA ILE A 10 3.87 -5.17 -7.98
C ILE A 10 4.59 -5.75 -9.20
N GLN A 11 5.87 -6.14 -9.05
CA GLN A 11 6.66 -6.76 -10.12
C GLN A 11 6.06 -8.07 -10.63
N GLU A 12 5.44 -8.86 -9.74
CA GLU A 12 4.71 -10.08 -10.10
C GLU A 12 3.33 -9.81 -10.72
N GLY A 13 2.89 -8.55 -10.83
CA GLY A 13 1.58 -8.18 -11.37
C GLY A 13 0.39 -8.59 -10.49
N LYS A 14 0.63 -8.94 -9.22
CA LYS A 14 -0.41 -9.42 -8.28
C LYS A 14 -1.07 -8.29 -7.50
N ALA A 15 -0.41 -7.15 -7.38
CA ALA A 15 -0.94 -6.02 -6.63
C ALA A 15 -2.07 -5.33 -7.40
N GLN A 16 -3.28 -5.36 -6.86
CA GLN A 16 -4.41 -4.60 -7.41
C GLN A 16 -4.38 -3.15 -6.94
N MET A 17 -3.92 -2.89 -5.71
CA MET A 17 -3.86 -1.57 -5.11
C MET A 17 -2.73 -1.53 -4.08
N VAL A 18 -2.12 -0.37 -3.86
CA VAL A 18 -1.13 -0.16 -2.82
C VAL A 18 -1.56 0.96 -1.91
N VAL A 19 -1.43 0.73 -0.60
CA VAL A 19 -1.66 1.75 0.43
C VAL A 19 -0.30 2.16 1.00
N VAL A 20 -0.03 3.46 1.01
CA VAL A 20 1.17 4.06 1.58
C VAL A 20 0.79 4.85 2.83
N ALA A 21 1.59 4.74 3.90
CA ALA A 21 1.43 5.61 5.07
C ALA A 21 1.76 7.07 4.72
N GLY A 22 1.18 8.03 5.45
CA GLY A 22 1.40 9.47 5.23
C GLY A 22 2.89 9.84 5.31
N ASN A 23 3.59 9.28 6.29
CA ASN A 23 5.04 9.44 6.50
C ASN A 23 5.92 8.45 5.70
N CYS A 24 5.37 7.77 4.69
CA CYS A 24 6.16 6.89 3.84
C CYS A 24 7.25 7.69 3.08
N PRO A 25 8.51 7.22 3.03
CA PRO A 25 9.60 7.93 2.37
C PRO A 25 9.27 8.34 0.94
N ALA A 26 9.55 9.61 0.59
CA ALA A 26 9.25 10.16 -0.73
C ALA A 26 9.91 9.36 -1.87
N ALA A 27 11.16 8.90 -1.67
CA ALA A 27 11.86 8.05 -2.64
C ALA A 27 11.07 6.79 -3.01
N PHE A 28 10.38 6.17 -2.04
CA PHE A 28 9.55 5.01 -2.30
C PHE A 28 8.23 5.38 -2.99
N LYS A 29 7.61 6.51 -2.62
CA LYS A 29 6.41 7.03 -3.31
C LYS A 29 6.70 7.32 -4.79
N THR A 30 7.83 7.95 -5.10
CA THR A 30 8.27 8.21 -6.48
C THR A 30 8.53 6.92 -7.25
N LYS A 31 9.14 5.92 -6.60
CA LYS A 31 9.34 4.59 -7.19
C LYS A 31 8.02 3.91 -7.54
N LEU A 32 7.02 4.01 -6.67
CA LEU A 32 5.68 3.47 -6.92
C LEU A 32 4.97 4.19 -8.08
N ALA A 33 5.17 5.50 -8.23
CA ALA A 33 4.59 6.27 -9.32
C ALA A 33 5.12 5.89 -10.71
N GLY A 34 6.26 5.18 -10.78
CA GLY A 34 6.80 4.65 -12.04
C GLY A 34 6.06 3.42 -12.60
N PHE A 35 5.11 2.85 -11.85
CA PHE A 35 4.30 1.71 -12.32
C PHE A 35 2.99 2.22 -12.94
N GLU A 36 2.87 2.20 -14.27
CA GLU A 36 1.78 2.86 -15.03
C GLU A 36 0.35 2.31 -14.80
N ASN A 37 0.18 1.22 -14.05
CA ASN A 37 -1.13 0.60 -13.80
C ASN A 37 -1.42 0.33 -12.31
N LEU A 38 -0.75 1.04 -11.41
CA LEU A 38 -0.90 0.84 -9.97
C LEU A 38 -1.70 1.96 -9.32
N PHE A 39 -2.83 1.63 -8.71
CA PHE A 39 -3.54 2.60 -7.87
C PHE A 39 -2.86 2.71 -6.50
N ILE A 40 -2.41 3.91 -6.17
CA ILE A 40 -1.74 4.22 -4.91
C ILE A 40 -2.65 5.11 -4.08
N HIS A 41 -3.04 4.63 -2.90
CA HIS A 41 -3.78 5.42 -1.93
C HIS A 41 -2.87 5.82 -0.77
N THR A 42 -2.87 7.10 -0.42
CA THR A 42 -2.15 7.59 0.75
C THR A 42 -3.08 7.55 1.95
N PHE A 43 -2.75 6.70 2.92
CA PHE A 43 -3.36 6.70 4.23
C PHE A 43 -2.90 7.92 5.02
N GLU A 44 -3.82 8.69 5.58
CA GLU A 44 -3.52 9.94 6.29
C GLU A 44 -2.70 9.73 7.58
N GLY A 45 -2.76 8.53 8.17
CA GLY A 45 -2.01 8.21 9.38
C GLY A 45 -0.54 7.82 9.13
N SER A 46 0.21 7.72 10.23
CA SER A 46 1.61 7.27 10.20
C SER A 46 1.75 5.76 9.95
N SER A 47 2.96 5.32 9.62
CA SER A 47 3.30 3.91 9.46
C SER A 47 3.06 3.07 10.71
N VAL A 48 3.10 3.68 11.90
CA VAL A 48 2.71 3.03 13.16
C VAL A 48 1.20 2.82 13.21
N ALA A 49 0.41 3.84 12.85
CA ALA A 49 -1.05 3.75 12.80
C ALA A 49 -1.51 2.74 11.74
N LEU A 50 -0.87 2.72 10.57
CA LEU A 50 -1.15 1.76 9.51
C LEU A 50 -0.81 0.33 9.95
N GLY A 51 0.33 0.13 10.62
CA GLY A 51 0.70 -1.17 11.21
C GLY A 51 -0.32 -1.65 12.23
N LYS A 52 -0.77 -0.76 13.12
CA LYS A 52 -1.83 -1.04 14.10
C LYS A 52 -3.16 -1.40 13.43
N ALA A 53 -3.56 -0.67 12.38
CA ALA A 53 -4.77 -0.97 11.61
C ALA A 53 -4.69 -2.35 10.92
N CYS A 54 -3.48 -2.77 10.52
CA CYS A 54 -3.22 -4.12 9.99
C CYS A 54 -3.05 -5.20 11.07
N GLY A 55 -3.24 -4.87 12.35
CA GLY A 55 -3.03 -5.80 13.47
C GLY A 55 -1.58 -6.24 13.67
N LYS A 56 -0.60 -5.41 13.26
CA LYS A 56 0.83 -5.71 13.41
C LYS A 56 1.44 -4.94 14.59
N PRO A 57 2.32 -5.57 15.39
CA PRO A 57 3.00 -4.91 16.52
C PRO A 57 4.18 -4.02 16.06
N PHE A 58 4.35 -3.83 14.76
CA PHE A 58 5.43 -3.06 14.14
C PHE A 58 4.89 -2.11 13.09
N MET A 59 5.67 -1.08 12.78
CA MET A 59 5.32 -0.10 11.76
C MET A 59 5.27 -0.70 10.35
N VAL A 60 4.25 -0.32 9.58
CA VAL A 60 4.07 -0.71 8.19
C VAL A 60 4.04 0.56 7.36
N SER A 61 5.07 0.79 6.54
CA SER A 61 5.15 1.96 5.67
C SER A 61 4.27 1.83 4.43
N THR A 62 4.13 0.61 3.91
CA THR A 62 3.32 0.29 2.72
C THR A 62 2.72 -1.11 2.79
N LEU A 63 1.62 -1.32 2.06
CA LEU A 63 1.05 -2.64 1.84
C LEU A 63 0.45 -2.75 0.44
N ALA A 64 0.58 -3.93 -0.16
CA ALA A 64 -0.12 -4.30 -1.39
C ALA A 64 -1.41 -5.06 -1.06
N ILE A 65 -2.51 -4.64 -1.67
CA ILE A 65 -3.77 -5.37 -1.74
C ILE A 65 -3.70 -6.27 -2.97
N VAL A 66 -3.60 -7.58 -2.74
CA VAL A 66 -3.60 -8.61 -3.80
C VAL A 66 -5.03 -9.05 -4.11
N THR A 67 -5.81 -9.32 -3.06
CA THR A 67 -7.23 -9.65 -3.15
C THR A 67 -8.01 -8.84 -2.12
N PRO A 68 -9.16 -8.24 -2.48
CA PRO A 68 -10.01 -7.51 -1.54
C PRO A 68 -10.82 -8.43 -0.61
N GLY A 69 -10.98 -9.71 -0.98
CA GLY A 69 -11.91 -10.61 -0.31
C GLY A 69 -13.33 -10.05 -0.37
N GLU A 70 -14.00 -10.01 0.80
CA GLU A 70 -15.33 -9.43 0.97
C GLU A 70 -15.30 -7.92 1.33
N SER A 71 -14.11 -7.30 1.36
CA SER A 71 -13.96 -5.89 1.71
C SER A 71 -14.18 -4.97 0.51
N ASP A 72 -14.88 -3.85 0.73
CA ASP A 72 -15.04 -2.78 -0.26
C ASP A 72 -13.80 -1.89 -0.43
N ILE A 73 -12.61 -2.34 -0.03
CA ILE A 73 -11.39 -1.53 -0.02
C ILE A 73 -11.01 -0.96 -1.40
N LEU A 74 -11.39 -1.65 -2.48
CA LEU A 74 -11.13 -1.20 -3.85
C LEU A 74 -12.11 -0.11 -4.32
N SER A 75 -13.18 0.18 -3.58
CA SER A 75 -14.08 1.30 -3.89
C SER A 75 -13.34 2.64 -3.85
N ILE A 76 -12.25 2.74 -3.07
CA ILE A 76 -11.37 3.92 -3.00
C ILE A 76 -10.79 4.28 -4.38
N LYS A 77 -10.64 3.32 -5.30
CA LYS A 77 -10.20 3.59 -6.68
C LYS A 77 -11.15 4.50 -7.47
N ARG A 78 -12.41 4.57 -7.05
CA ARG A 78 -13.50 5.23 -7.77
C ARG A 78 -13.82 6.63 -7.20
N ALA A 79 -13.19 7.00 -6.08
CA ALA A 79 -13.38 8.28 -5.40
C ALA A 79 -12.47 9.37 -5.95
#